data_AF-A0A1Q7HIB4-F1
#
_entry.id   AF-A0A1Q7HIB4-F1
#
_cell.length_a   1.000
_cell.length_b   1.000
_cell.length_c   1.000
_cell.angle_alpha   90.00
_cell.angle_beta   90.00
_cell.angle_gamma   90.00
#
_symmetry.space_group_name_H-M   'P 1'
#
loop_
_entity.id
_entity.type
_entity.pdbx_description
1 polymer ?
#
loop_
_entity_poly.entity_id
_entity_poly.type
_entity_poly.pdbx_seq_one_letter_code
_entity_poly.pdbx_strand_id
1 'polypeptide(L)'
;MLRAMVLATLVFAIPRAACGQALSVLHIKVVLVDAERKVTPVPRHALLISDNPATATPRLITTALDGTADVKLRPGNYTVESDRPVAFHGKAYQWTQIVDIIAGRDAVLELTADNAEVGPVAATTTSAAPLEADPWVLLPPWKDSVVALWTPTTRASGFLIDAKGLIATNQRVIGTATSVEVQLTPAVKVAARVLAADPERDVAVLWIDPTVVTSVRPVPLGCQQAAAPTVANGQEIYTIGVPIRQEKGIAFGVVSRVDPQSIVADLRLARGGAGGPVFTADGGVVGISSVLGDNDDRRSGDSRVVRARDACEVVASAEKKMSNAAAPSGAHLPLEPQSPFPVDALKDAAEHRAGSLSPYQISSSDFDVAFITPVMIYGAQYQAEQASKRARSGGTRTPSAEPALVRPLLDFRNWSEYVEDYPPVLLVRVTPKLVEGFWTTVARGAAQTQGVSIPPIKRFKSGFSRMRAFCGDTEVTPIHPFKIEQRVSESDTIYEGLYAFDPSAFGPECGTVKLVLYSEKEPEKGDTRVADPRVVQQIWQDFAPYRALNR
;
A
#
# COMPACT_ATOMS: atom_id res chain seq x y z
N MET A 1 69.33 -56.40 -20.52
CA MET A 1 68.52 -55.30 -19.95
C MET A 1 67.52 -54.86 -21.00
N LEU A 2 66.28 -55.37 -20.94
CA LEU A 2 65.19 -55.05 -21.86
C LEU A 2 64.04 -54.47 -21.01
N ARG A 3 63.64 -53.23 -21.28
CA ARG A 3 62.52 -52.54 -20.60
C ARG A 3 61.25 -52.77 -21.41
N ALA A 4 60.26 -53.39 -20.78
CA ALA A 4 58.95 -53.66 -21.36
C ALA A 4 58.06 -52.40 -21.37
N MET A 5 57.45 -52.12 -22.53
CA MET A 5 56.37 -51.16 -22.73
C MET A 5 55.08 -51.66 -22.05
N VAL A 6 54.43 -50.80 -21.27
CA VAL A 6 53.05 -50.98 -20.81
C VAL A 6 52.20 -49.88 -21.43
N LEU A 7 51.20 -50.30 -22.20
CA LEU A 7 50.23 -49.47 -22.91
C LEU A 7 49.15 -49.00 -21.91
N ALA A 8 49.04 -47.69 -21.68
CA ALA A 8 48.01 -47.11 -20.82
C ALA A 8 46.76 -46.76 -21.64
N THR A 9 45.72 -47.57 -21.53
CA THR A 9 44.36 -47.21 -21.95
C THR A 9 43.71 -46.34 -20.87
N LEU A 10 43.59 -45.04 -21.14
CA LEU A 10 42.75 -44.12 -20.35
C LEU A 10 41.28 -44.42 -20.64
N VAL A 11 40.56 -44.95 -19.64
CA VAL A 11 39.10 -45.01 -19.63
C VAL A 11 38.58 -43.61 -19.26
N PHE A 12 37.92 -42.95 -20.21
CA PHE A 12 37.15 -41.74 -19.93
C PHE A 12 35.96 -42.08 -19.02
N ALA A 13 36.03 -41.72 -17.75
CA ALA A 13 34.86 -41.67 -16.89
C ALA A 13 34.04 -40.43 -17.25
N ILE A 14 32.99 -40.63 -18.05
CA ILE A 14 31.95 -39.62 -18.26
C ILE A 14 31.29 -39.38 -16.89
N PRO A 15 31.21 -38.13 -16.38
CA PRO A 15 30.44 -37.87 -15.19
C PRO A 15 28.97 -38.18 -15.51
N ARG A 16 28.41 -39.17 -14.82
CA ARG A 16 26.95 -39.39 -14.83
C ARG A 16 26.31 -38.08 -14.37
N ALA A 17 25.59 -37.43 -15.27
CA ALA A 17 24.68 -36.36 -14.93
C ALA A 17 23.82 -36.86 -13.76
N ALA A 18 23.84 -36.14 -12.63
CA ALA A 18 22.90 -36.36 -11.56
C ALA A 18 21.51 -36.12 -12.16
N CYS A 19 20.77 -37.20 -12.39
CA CYS A 19 19.40 -37.16 -12.88
C CYS A 19 18.61 -36.34 -11.86
N GLY A 20 18.14 -35.14 -12.25
CA GLY A 20 17.28 -34.32 -11.41
C GLY A 20 16.01 -35.12 -11.14
N GLN A 21 15.85 -35.61 -9.91
CA GLN A 21 14.63 -36.31 -9.52
C GLN A 21 13.45 -35.35 -9.71
N ALA A 22 12.47 -35.75 -10.52
CA ALA A 22 11.27 -34.98 -10.76
C ALA A 22 10.56 -34.71 -9.42
N LEU A 23 10.24 -33.43 -9.16
CA LEU A 23 9.43 -33.03 -8.02
C LEU A 23 7.98 -33.48 -8.26
N SER A 24 7.33 -33.97 -7.21
CA SER A 24 5.90 -34.29 -7.22
C SER A 24 5.16 -33.31 -6.30
N VAL A 25 3.88 -33.04 -6.60
CA VAL A 25 3.05 -32.16 -5.77
C VAL A 25 2.29 -33.00 -4.74
N LEU A 26 2.42 -32.63 -3.47
CA LEU A 26 1.52 -33.08 -2.41
C LEU A 26 0.39 -32.05 -2.27
N HIS A 27 -0.83 -32.48 -2.58
CA HIS A 27 -2.06 -31.72 -2.39
C HIS A 27 -2.64 -32.07 -1.02
N ILE A 28 -2.71 -31.08 -0.13
CA ILE A 28 -3.23 -31.25 1.22
C ILE A 28 -4.58 -30.55 1.28
N LYS A 29 -5.56 -31.19 1.91
CA LYS A 29 -6.88 -30.61 2.16
C LYS A 29 -7.28 -30.87 3.60
N VAL A 30 -7.58 -29.81 4.33
CA VAL A 30 -7.97 -29.88 5.74
C VAL A 30 -9.43 -29.45 5.86
N VAL A 31 -10.28 -30.37 6.29
CA VAL A 31 -11.72 -30.15 6.42
C VAL A 31 -12.26 -30.81 7.68
N LEU A 32 -13.22 -30.15 8.32
CA LEU A 32 -13.95 -30.68 9.46
C LEU A 32 -15.45 -30.64 9.17
N VAL A 33 -16.19 -31.63 9.67
CA VAL A 33 -17.62 -31.77 9.41
C VAL A 33 -18.41 -31.44 10.67
N ASP A 34 -19.40 -30.56 10.58
CA ASP A 34 -20.27 -30.20 11.70
C ASP A 34 -21.39 -31.22 11.94
N ALA A 35 -22.21 -30.98 12.98
CA ALA A 35 -23.31 -31.88 13.37
C ALA A 35 -24.39 -32.02 12.27
N GLU A 36 -24.49 -31.02 11.40
CA GLU A 36 -25.41 -30.94 10.26
C GLU A 36 -24.82 -31.56 8.97
N ARG A 37 -23.65 -32.22 9.05
CA ARG A 37 -22.90 -32.82 7.94
C ARG A 37 -22.37 -31.82 6.91
N LYS A 38 -22.24 -30.54 7.27
CA LYS A 38 -21.63 -29.54 6.39
C LYS A 38 -20.11 -29.62 6.52
N VAL A 39 -19.44 -29.75 5.38
CA VAL A 39 -17.99 -29.75 5.28
C VAL A 39 -17.48 -28.31 5.40
N THR A 40 -16.68 -28.05 6.43
CA THR A 40 -16.06 -26.75 6.71
C THR A 40 -14.57 -26.85 6.46
N PRO A 41 -14.00 -26.08 5.51
CA PRO A 41 -12.56 -26.04 5.32
C PRO A 41 -11.87 -25.42 6.54
N VAL A 42 -10.64 -25.84 6.81
CA VAL A 42 -9.81 -25.26 7.87
C VAL A 42 -8.78 -24.32 7.22
N PRO A 43 -9.07 -23.02 7.10
CA PRO A 43 -8.19 -22.09 6.43
C PRO A 43 -7.02 -21.69 7.32
N ARG A 44 -5.89 -21.35 6.70
CA ARG A 44 -4.67 -20.87 7.35
C ARG A 44 -4.15 -21.75 8.48
N HIS A 45 -4.42 -23.05 8.42
CA HIS A 45 -3.91 -24.03 9.35
C HIS A 45 -2.42 -24.27 9.11
N ALA A 46 -1.63 -24.16 10.18
CA ALA A 46 -0.19 -24.36 10.15
C ALA A 46 0.15 -25.86 10.21
N LEU A 47 0.80 -26.36 9.17
CA LEU A 47 1.29 -27.74 9.11
C LEU A 47 2.82 -27.74 8.98
N LEU A 48 3.47 -28.65 9.69
CA LEU A 48 4.90 -28.91 9.64
C LEU A 48 5.12 -30.16 8.79
N ILE A 49 6.04 -30.06 7.82
CA ILE A 49 6.42 -31.19 6.96
C ILE A 49 7.89 -31.52 7.22
N SER A 50 8.18 -32.76 7.61
CA SER A 50 9.54 -33.26 7.85
C SER A 50 9.77 -34.59 7.13
N ASP A 51 11.04 -34.93 6.87
CA ASP A 51 11.40 -36.28 6.43
C ASP A 51 11.00 -37.29 7.53
N ASN A 52 10.75 -38.56 7.17
CA ASN A 52 10.49 -39.61 8.14
C ASN A 52 11.51 -40.75 8.02
N PRO A 53 12.41 -40.95 9.02
CA PRO A 53 12.53 -40.18 10.26
C PRO A 53 13.09 -38.76 10.04
N ALA A 54 12.78 -37.83 10.94
CA ALA A 54 13.15 -36.42 10.81
C ALA A 54 14.67 -36.22 10.80
N THR A 55 15.19 -35.75 9.66
CA THR A 55 16.63 -35.46 9.48
C THR A 55 16.97 -33.96 9.46
N ALA A 56 15.97 -33.08 9.44
CA ALA A 56 16.14 -31.62 9.38
C ALA A 56 14.97 -30.90 10.08
N THR A 57 15.09 -29.58 10.27
CA THR A 57 14.01 -28.74 10.79
C THR A 57 12.77 -28.81 9.89
N PRO A 58 11.56 -29.06 10.44
CA PRO A 58 10.35 -29.16 9.65
C PRO A 58 10.03 -27.88 8.87
N ARG A 59 9.50 -28.04 7.67
CA ARG A 59 9.03 -26.93 6.84
C ARG A 59 7.61 -26.56 7.23
N LEU A 60 7.41 -25.32 7.69
CA LEU A 60 6.08 -24.77 7.94
C LEU A 60 5.39 -24.39 6.63
N ILE A 61 4.14 -24.83 6.49
CA ILE A 61 3.21 -24.44 5.44
C ILE A 61 1.88 -24.03 6.05
N THR A 62 1.03 -23.37 5.27
CA THR A 62 -0.25 -22.82 5.74
C THR A 62 -1.31 -23.04 4.69
N THR A 63 -2.48 -23.56 5.09
CA THR A 63 -3.60 -23.77 4.14
C THR A 63 -4.18 -22.44 3.62
N ALA A 64 -4.67 -22.45 2.39
CA ALA A 64 -5.42 -21.36 1.78
C ALA A 64 -6.83 -21.24 2.40
N LEU A 65 -7.61 -20.25 1.97
CA LEU A 65 -8.95 -19.97 2.52
C LEU A 65 -9.96 -21.11 2.29
N ASP A 66 -9.73 -21.95 1.30
CA ASP A 66 -10.52 -23.14 1.00
C ASP A 66 -10.02 -24.40 1.75
N GLY A 67 -9.06 -24.24 2.66
CA GLY A 67 -8.48 -25.33 3.45
C GLY A 67 -7.47 -26.19 2.70
N THR A 68 -7.01 -25.77 1.51
CA THR A 68 -6.05 -26.53 0.70
C THR A 68 -4.61 -26.01 0.81
N ALA A 69 -3.62 -26.86 0.57
CA ALA A 69 -2.22 -26.44 0.43
C ALA A 69 -1.48 -27.35 -0.56
N ASP A 70 -0.72 -26.76 -1.47
CA ASP A 70 0.10 -27.50 -2.43
C ASP A 70 1.58 -27.36 -2.10
N VAL A 71 2.27 -28.50 -1.97
CA VAL A 71 3.71 -28.52 -1.65
C VAL A 71 4.46 -29.39 -2.65
N LYS A 72 5.45 -28.80 -3.32
CA LYS A 72 6.40 -29.56 -4.14
C LYS A 72 7.43 -30.23 -3.25
N LEU A 73 7.47 -31.56 -3.30
CA LEU A 73 8.40 -32.41 -2.53
C LEU A 73 9.21 -33.29 -3.47
N ARG A 74 10.37 -33.74 -2.99
CA ARG A 74 11.14 -34.78 -3.68
C ARG A 74 10.52 -36.15 -3.39
N PRO A 75 10.80 -37.17 -4.20
CA PRO A 75 10.39 -38.53 -3.86
C PRO A 75 11.00 -38.95 -2.52
N GLY A 76 10.18 -39.44 -1.60
CA GLY A 76 10.58 -39.73 -0.22
C GLY A 76 9.40 -39.99 0.71
N ASN A 77 9.69 -40.38 1.95
CA ASN A 77 8.68 -40.60 3.00
C ASN A 77 8.70 -39.40 3.95
N TYR A 78 7.54 -38.78 4.18
CA TYR A 78 7.41 -37.54 4.93
C TYR A 78 6.37 -37.67 6.04
N THR A 79 6.60 -36.98 7.15
CA THR A 79 5.60 -36.74 8.19
C THR A 79 5.00 -35.35 7.99
N VAL A 80 3.67 -35.26 7.94
CA VAL A 80 2.88 -34.03 7.94
C VAL A 80 2.15 -33.95 9.27
N GLU A 81 2.44 -32.94 10.06
CA GLU A 81 1.84 -32.76 11.39
C GLU A 81 1.28 -31.35 11.58
N SER A 82 0.26 -31.22 12.43
CA SER A 82 -0.23 -29.92 12.89
C SER A 82 0.78 -29.24 13.81
N ASP A 83 1.08 -27.97 13.53
CA ASP A 83 1.86 -27.12 14.46
C ASP A 83 1.09 -26.93 15.80
N ARG A 84 -0.24 -26.80 15.71
CA ARG A 84 -1.16 -26.68 16.86
C ARG A 84 -2.47 -27.41 16.60
N PRO A 85 -3.20 -27.86 17.64
CA PRO A 85 -4.54 -28.42 17.46
C PRO A 85 -5.53 -27.38 16.91
N VAL A 86 -6.45 -27.83 16.05
CA VAL A 86 -7.57 -27.03 15.54
C VAL A 86 -8.77 -27.20 16.46
N ALA A 87 -9.26 -26.12 17.05
CA ALA A 87 -10.48 -26.14 17.84
C ALA A 87 -11.70 -26.06 16.92
N PHE A 88 -12.62 -27.02 17.03
CA PHE A 88 -13.85 -27.04 16.25
C PHE A 88 -14.97 -27.73 17.05
N HIS A 89 -16.09 -27.03 17.27
CA HIS A 89 -17.23 -27.49 18.11
C HIS A 89 -16.83 -28.11 19.47
N GLY A 90 -15.92 -27.46 20.19
CA GLY A 90 -15.52 -27.88 21.55
C GLY A 90 -14.59 -29.10 21.61
N LYS A 91 -14.07 -29.55 20.46
CA LYS A 91 -13.04 -30.59 20.37
C LYS A 91 -11.79 -30.01 19.73
N ALA A 92 -10.63 -30.53 20.13
CA ALA A 92 -9.35 -30.20 19.51
C ALA A 92 -8.95 -31.34 18.57
N TYR A 93 -8.63 -30.99 17.32
CA TYR A 93 -8.23 -31.92 16.27
C TYR A 93 -6.77 -31.67 15.93
N GLN A 94 -5.94 -32.69 16.06
CA GLN A 94 -4.54 -32.63 15.66
C GLN A 94 -4.25 -33.77 14.70
N TRP A 95 -3.43 -33.52 13.68
CA TRP A 95 -3.07 -34.55 12.71
C TRP A 95 -1.58 -34.79 12.75
N THR A 96 -1.20 -36.05 12.62
CA THR A 96 0.15 -36.51 12.34
C THR A 96 0.01 -37.65 11.34
N GLN A 97 0.42 -37.44 10.10
CA GLN A 97 0.23 -38.38 9.01
C GLN A 97 1.55 -38.63 8.28
N ILE A 98 1.81 -39.88 7.93
CA ILE A 98 2.97 -40.26 7.13
C ILE A 98 2.52 -40.42 5.68
N VAL A 99 3.23 -39.78 4.75
CA VAL A 99 2.90 -39.78 3.32
C VAL A 99 4.12 -40.17 2.48
N ASP A 100 3.93 -41.07 1.54
CA ASP A 100 4.91 -41.46 0.54
C ASP A 100 4.75 -40.62 -0.74
N ILE A 101 5.82 -39.92 -1.12
CA ILE A 101 5.88 -39.15 -2.37
C ILE A 101 6.62 -39.99 -3.42
N ILE A 102 5.93 -40.35 -4.49
CA ILE A 102 6.47 -41.15 -5.60
C ILE A 102 6.83 -40.23 -6.76
N ALA A 103 8.00 -40.44 -7.38
CA ALA A 103 8.47 -39.63 -8.51
C ALA A 103 7.45 -39.59 -9.66
N GLY A 104 7.08 -38.38 -10.08
CA GLY A 104 6.19 -38.15 -11.22
C GLY A 104 4.72 -38.52 -10.97
N ARG A 105 4.32 -38.70 -9.70
CA ARG A 105 2.92 -38.88 -9.29
C ARG A 105 2.59 -37.92 -8.16
N ASP A 106 1.55 -37.13 -8.34
CA ASP A 106 1.03 -36.28 -7.28
C ASP A 106 0.37 -37.12 -6.20
N ALA A 107 0.48 -36.67 -4.96
CA ALA A 107 -0.09 -37.30 -3.78
C ALA A 107 -1.19 -36.41 -3.20
N VAL A 108 -2.21 -37.02 -2.59
CA VAL A 108 -3.30 -36.31 -1.94
C VAL A 108 -3.37 -36.74 -0.48
N LEU A 109 -3.39 -35.78 0.43
CA LEU A 109 -3.57 -35.99 1.87
C LEU A 109 -4.81 -35.21 2.32
N GLU A 110 -5.84 -35.92 2.73
CA GLU A 110 -7.02 -35.32 3.37
C GLU A 110 -6.92 -35.46 4.89
N LEU A 111 -6.90 -34.32 5.58
CA LEU A 111 -6.92 -34.24 7.03
C LEU A 111 -8.35 -33.95 7.48
N THR A 112 -8.97 -34.93 8.12
CA THR A 112 -10.39 -34.92 8.50
C THR A 112 -10.56 -35.34 9.97
N ALA A 113 -11.78 -35.24 10.50
CA ALA A 113 -12.06 -35.71 11.85
C ALA A 113 -11.76 -37.21 12.05
N ASP A 114 -11.86 -38.03 10.98
CA ASP A 114 -11.71 -39.49 11.05
C ASP A 114 -10.26 -39.94 11.25
N ASN A 115 -9.30 -39.08 10.87
CA ASN A 115 -7.85 -39.35 10.99
C ASN A 115 -7.13 -38.32 11.86
N ALA A 116 -7.87 -37.58 12.67
CA ALA A 116 -7.35 -36.70 13.70
C ALA A 116 -7.19 -37.45 15.02
N GLU A 117 -6.16 -37.09 15.78
CA GLU A 117 -6.17 -37.25 17.22
C GLU A 117 -7.17 -36.23 17.80
N VAL A 118 -8.26 -36.74 18.37
CA VAL A 118 -9.35 -35.93 18.89
C VAL A 118 -9.31 -35.93 20.41
N GLY A 119 -8.98 -34.79 20.99
CA GLY A 119 -8.98 -34.58 22.43
C GLY A 119 -10.12 -33.64 22.87
N PRO A 120 -10.49 -33.66 24.17
CA PRO A 120 -11.09 -32.47 24.77
C PRO A 120 -10.10 -31.30 24.57
N VAL A 121 -10.59 -30.07 24.42
CA VAL A 121 -9.73 -28.88 24.44
C VAL A 121 -9.03 -28.87 25.81
N ALA A 122 -7.81 -29.40 25.88
CA ALA A 122 -7.09 -29.51 27.12
C ALA A 122 -6.82 -28.09 27.62
N ALA A 123 -7.39 -27.77 28.79
CA ALA A 123 -7.14 -26.52 29.46
C ALA A 123 -5.66 -26.48 29.86
N THR A 124 -4.83 -25.87 29.02
CA THR A 124 -3.53 -25.40 29.47
C THR A 124 -3.80 -24.35 30.54
N THR A 125 -3.59 -24.73 31.80
CA THR A 125 -3.71 -23.85 32.96
C THR A 125 -2.70 -22.70 32.84
N THR A 126 -3.14 -21.53 32.39
CA THR A 126 -2.80 -20.22 32.96
C THR A 126 -3.84 -19.20 32.50
N SER A 127 -4.52 -18.61 33.49
CA SER A 127 -5.45 -17.47 33.44
C SER A 127 -6.77 -17.68 32.69
N ALA A 128 -7.87 -17.58 33.44
CA ALA A 128 -9.22 -17.52 32.92
C ALA A 128 -9.38 -16.37 31.90
N ALA A 129 -9.58 -16.71 30.63
CA ALA A 129 -10.18 -15.84 29.63
C ALA A 129 -11.53 -16.47 29.19
N PRO A 130 -12.60 -15.68 29.03
CA PRO A 130 -13.86 -16.19 28.49
C PRO A 130 -13.62 -16.73 27.08
N LEU A 131 -14.39 -17.77 26.66
CA LEU A 131 -14.47 -18.31 25.28
C LEU A 131 -13.87 -17.33 24.27
N GLU A 132 -12.64 -17.59 23.81
CA GLU A 132 -11.91 -16.64 22.96
C GLU A 132 -12.73 -16.35 21.72
N ALA A 133 -13.29 -15.14 21.73
CA ALA A 133 -13.78 -14.43 20.59
C ALA A 133 -12.81 -14.58 19.40
N ASP A 134 -13.24 -15.23 18.32
CA ASP A 134 -12.45 -15.26 17.08
C ASP A 134 -12.46 -13.85 16.48
N PRO A 135 -11.31 -13.15 16.42
CA PRO A 135 -11.23 -11.80 15.88
C PRO A 135 -11.62 -11.77 14.40
N TRP A 136 -11.48 -12.87 13.68
CA TRP A 136 -11.93 -13.01 12.29
C TRP A 136 -13.45 -13.05 12.13
N VAL A 137 -14.18 -13.33 13.21
CA VAL A 137 -15.64 -13.25 13.26
C VAL A 137 -16.10 -11.91 13.86
N LEU A 138 -15.39 -11.39 14.85
CA LEU A 138 -15.80 -10.17 15.57
C LEU A 138 -15.48 -8.86 14.86
N LEU A 139 -14.39 -8.81 14.09
CA LEU A 139 -13.89 -7.59 13.47
C LEU A 139 -14.50 -7.25 12.10
N PRO A 140 -14.93 -8.19 11.24
CA PRO A 140 -15.56 -7.86 9.97
C PRO A 140 -16.73 -6.86 10.05
N PRO A 141 -17.63 -6.90 11.06
CA PRO A 141 -18.68 -5.89 11.22
C PRO A 141 -18.18 -4.45 11.38
N TRP A 142 -16.93 -4.24 11.81
CA TRP A 142 -16.33 -2.91 11.97
C TRP A 142 -15.65 -2.41 10.68
N LYS A 143 -15.55 -3.23 9.62
CA LYS A 143 -14.91 -2.81 8.36
C LYS A 143 -15.58 -1.60 7.72
N ASP A 144 -16.91 -1.51 7.79
CA ASP A 144 -17.65 -0.39 7.22
C ASP A 144 -17.40 0.92 7.97
N SER A 145 -17.04 0.84 9.25
CA SER A 145 -16.66 1.99 10.07
C SER A 145 -15.29 2.56 9.73
N VAL A 146 -14.41 1.78 9.09
CA VAL A 146 -13.07 2.20 8.69
C VAL A 146 -13.10 2.83 7.30
N VAL A 147 -12.41 3.94 7.13
CA VAL A 147 -12.40 4.76 5.91
C VAL A 147 -10.97 4.98 5.42
N ALA A 148 -10.82 5.22 4.12
CA ALA A 148 -9.57 5.72 3.55
C ALA A 148 -9.56 7.26 3.60
N LEU A 149 -8.42 7.81 3.98
CA LEU A 149 -8.16 9.24 4.01
C LEU A 149 -7.15 9.58 2.93
N TRP A 150 -7.49 10.54 2.09
CA TRP A 150 -6.59 11.08 1.08
C TRP A 150 -6.21 12.50 1.48
N THR A 151 -4.93 12.70 1.74
CA THR A 151 -4.33 14.02 1.90
C THR A 151 -3.44 14.29 0.70
N PRO A 152 -2.98 15.54 0.50
CA PRO A 152 -2.10 15.84 -0.62
C PRO A 152 -0.82 15.02 -0.62
N THR A 153 -0.27 14.65 0.54
CA THR A 153 1.07 14.03 0.64
C THR A 153 1.03 12.58 1.08
N THR A 154 -0.10 12.09 1.59
CA THR A 154 -0.21 10.71 2.03
C THR A 154 -1.62 10.15 1.92
N ARG A 155 -1.71 8.83 1.89
CA ARG A 155 -2.94 8.08 2.15
C ARG A 155 -2.86 7.49 3.53
N ALA A 156 -3.98 7.49 4.25
CA ALA A 156 -4.06 6.90 5.58
C ALA A 156 -5.42 6.22 5.81
N SER A 157 -5.57 5.60 6.96
CA SER A 157 -6.82 5.06 7.45
C SER A 157 -7.41 5.98 8.52
N GLY A 158 -8.71 5.91 8.69
CA GLY A 158 -9.43 6.51 9.81
C GLY A 158 -10.66 5.68 10.12
N PHE A 159 -11.40 6.03 11.16
CA PHE A 159 -12.64 5.34 11.47
C PHE A 159 -13.68 6.23 12.12
N LEU A 160 -14.96 5.95 11.82
CA LEU A 160 -16.10 6.63 12.38
C LEU A 160 -16.20 6.36 13.89
N ILE A 161 -16.27 7.40 14.69
CA ILE A 161 -16.36 7.35 16.16
C ILE A 161 -17.69 7.87 16.71
N ASP A 162 -18.44 8.63 15.92
CA ASP A 162 -19.78 9.11 16.29
C ASP A 162 -20.70 9.20 15.05
N ALA A 163 -22.00 8.93 15.23
CA ALA A 163 -23.01 8.98 14.17
C ALA A 163 -23.22 10.38 13.56
N LYS A 164 -22.73 11.44 14.22
CA LYS A 164 -22.68 12.81 13.70
C LYS A 164 -21.62 13.01 12.61
N GLY A 165 -20.91 11.95 12.21
CA GLY A 165 -19.90 11.99 11.15
C GLY A 165 -18.49 12.31 11.67
N LEU A 166 -18.19 12.04 12.94
CA LEU A 166 -16.86 12.24 13.49
C LEU A 166 -15.96 11.05 13.17
N ILE A 167 -14.75 11.32 12.70
CA ILE A 167 -13.77 10.30 12.33
C ILE A 167 -12.47 10.55 13.08
N ALA A 168 -11.90 9.51 13.69
CA ALA A 168 -10.58 9.57 14.32
C ALA A 168 -9.50 9.02 13.37
N THR A 169 -8.29 9.58 13.48
CA THR A 169 -7.08 9.15 12.77
C THR A 169 -5.84 9.75 13.46
N ASN A 170 -4.66 9.58 12.88
CA ASN A 170 -3.43 10.18 13.39
C ASN A 170 -3.28 11.65 12.98
N GLN A 171 -2.72 12.49 13.83
CA GLN A 171 -2.44 13.88 13.45
C GLN A 171 -1.38 13.95 12.35
N ARG A 172 -0.34 13.11 12.43
CA ARG A 172 0.79 13.19 11.51
C ARG A 172 0.44 12.92 10.05
N VAL A 173 -0.61 12.14 9.78
CA VAL A 173 -1.07 11.90 8.41
C VAL A 173 -1.88 13.06 7.84
N ILE A 174 -2.50 13.86 8.72
CA ILE A 174 -3.25 15.07 8.36
C ILE A 174 -2.33 16.27 8.21
N GLY A 175 -1.27 16.35 9.03
CA GLY A 175 -0.31 17.44 9.02
C GLY A 175 -0.98 18.78 9.33
N THR A 176 -0.84 19.74 8.42
CA THR A 176 -1.42 21.09 8.52
C THR A 176 -2.69 21.26 7.70
N ALA A 177 -3.23 20.18 7.12
CA ALA A 177 -4.44 20.24 6.32
C ALA A 177 -5.63 20.71 7.16
N THR A 178 -6.49 21.55 6.58
CA THR A 178 -7.75 21.99 7.18
C THR A 178 -8.96 21.21 6.65
N SER A 179 -8.76 20.51 5.52
CA SER A 179 -9.72 19.63 4.87
C SER A 179 -8.99 18.43 4.27
N VAL A 180 -9.63 17.26 4.29
CA VAL A 180 -9.13 16.02 3.68
C VAL A 180 -10.24 15.31 2.92
N GLU A 181 -9.91 14.43 1.99
CA GLU A 181 -10.93 13.61 1.31
C GLU A 181 -11.10 12.29 2.08
N VAL A 182 -12.35 11.94 2.39
CA VAL A 182 -12.71 10.69 3.06
C VAL A 182 -13.43 9.80 2.08
N GLN A 183 -12.88 8.62 1.82
CA GLN A 183 -13.49 7.59 1.00
C GLN A 183 -14.03 6.47 1.90
N LEU A 184 -15.35 6.37 1.97
CA LEU A 184 -16.06 5.41 2.82
C LEU A 184 -16.15 4.04 2.17
N THR A 185 -16.46 4.05 0.87
CA THR A 185 -16.57 2.87 0.01
C THR A 185 -15.96 3.21 -1.35
N PRO A 186 -15.77 2.21 -2.24
CA PRO A 186 -15.30 2.49 -3.60
C PRO A 186 -16.20 3.48 -4.37
N ALA A 187 -17.47 3.61 -3.98
CA ALA A 187 -18.47 4.45 -4.64
C ALA A 187 -18.80 5.77 -3.89
N VAL A 188 -18.25 5.99 -2.69
CA VAL A 188 -18.60 7.16 -1.87
C VAL A 188 -17.32 7.80 -1.33
N LYS A 189 -17.02 9.00 -1.83
CA LYS A 189 -15.94 9.88 -1.35
C LYS A 189 -16.49 11.27 -1.11
N VAL A 190 -16.19 11.87 0.04
CA VAL A 190 -16.68 13.18 0.46
C VAL A 190 -15.56 14.02 1.07
N ALA A 191 -15.75 15.33 1.15
CA ALA A 191 -14.84 16.21 1.86
C ALA A 191 -15.06 16.12 3.38
N ALA A 192 -13.98 16.13 4.15
CA ALA A 192 -14.01 16.21 5.60
C ALA A 192 -13.28 17.44 6.11
N ARG A 193 -13.86 18.12 7.09
CA ARG A 193 -13.23 19.23 7.80
C ARG A 193 -12.41 18.72 8.96
N VAL A 194 -11.19 19.23 9.14
CA VAL A 194 -10.38 18.94 10.33
C VAL A 194 -10.88 19.80 11.51
N LEU A 195 -11.44 19.15 12.53
CA LEU A 195 -11.96 19.85 13.71
C LEU A 195 -10.85 20.08 14.74
N ALA A 196 -10.13 19.02 15.09
CA ALA A 196 -9.01 19.04 16.02
C ALA A 196 -7.86 18.19 15.48
N ALA A 197 -6.63 18.62 15.75
CA ALA A 197 -5.41 17.93 15.36
C ALA A 197 -4.36 18.21 16.44
N ASP A 198 -3.96 17.17 17.16
CA ASP A 198 -3.05 17.24 18.28
C ASP A 198 -1.74 16.49 17.94
N PRO A 199 -0.64 17.22 17.68
CA PRO A 199 0.64 16.60 17.33
C PRO A 199 1.32 15.90 18.50
N GLU A 200 1.07 16.32 19.75
CA GLU A 200 1.67 15.68 20.94
C GLU A 200 1.07 14.28 21.16
N ARG A 201 -0.25 14.16 20.96
CA ARG A 201 -0.97 12.89 21.09
C ARG A 201 -0.99 12.06 19.81
N ASP A 202 -0.62 12.65 18.69
CA ASP A 202 -0.76 12.06 17.34
C ASP A 202 -2.20 11.64 17.03
N VAL A 203 -3.18 12.49 17.36
CA VAL A 203 -4.61 12.26 17.09
C VAL A 203 -5.20 13.44 16.33
N ALA A 204 -5.96 13.14 15.29
CA ALA A 204 -6.82 14.11 14.63
C ALA A 204 -8.27 13.61 14.59
N VAL A 205 -9.20 14.56 14.70
CA VAL A 205 -10.63 14.32 14.58
C VAL A 205 -11.18 15.15 13.41
N LEU A 206 -11.75 14.42 12.46
CA LEU A 206 -12.33 14.92 11.23
C LEU A 206 -13.86 14.90 11.34
N TRP A 207 -14.52 15.72 10.53
CA TRP A 207 -15.96 15.75 10.42
C TRP A 207 -16.38 15.65 8.97
N ILE A 208 -17.31 14.74 8.68
CA ILE A 208 -18.01 14.59 7.39
C ILE A 208 -19.51 14.84 7.56
N ASP A 209 -20.22 14.97 6.46
CA ASP A 209 -21.69 15.04 6.49
C ASP A 209 -22.27 13.75 7.12
N PRO A 210 -23.07 13.83 8.21
CA PRO A 210 -23.63 12.64 8.86
C PRO A 210 -24.57 11.84 7.95
N THR A 211 -25.16 12.46 6.93
CA THR A 211 -26.11 11.78 6.03
C THR A 211 -25.46 10.65 5.24
N VAL A 212 -24.15 10.74 4.96
CA VAL A 212 -23.42 9.70 4.21
C VAL A 212 -22.98 8.51 5.07
N VAL A 213 -23.20 8.54 6.38
CA VAL A 213 -22.85 7.47 7.34
C VAL A 213 -24.02 6.97 8.18
N THR A 214 -25.26 7.26 7.77
CA THR A 214 -26.47 6.89 8.52
C THR A 214 -26.61 5.38 8.78
N SER A 215 -26.09 4.54 7.89
CA SER A 215 -26.10 3.07 8.02
C SER A 215 -24.81 2.49 8.63
N VAL A 216 -23.82 3.33 8.96
CA VAL A 216 -22.51 2.89 9.44
C VAL A 216 -22.47 2.97 10.96
N ARG A 217 -22.10 1.86 11.61
CA ARG A 217 -21.95 1.81 13.07
C ARG A 217 -20.65 2.51 13.50
N PRO A 218 -20.67 3.49 14.42
CA PRO A 218 -19.44 4.08 14.94
C PRO A 218 -18.69 3.15 15.89
N VAL A 219 -17.36 3.15 15.81
CA VAL A 219 -16.46 2.40 16.70
C VAL A 219 -16.39 3.11 18.07
N PRO A 220 -16.70 2.43 19.18
CA PRO A 220 -16.71 3.04 20.49
C PRO A 220 -15.27 3.20 21.03
N LEU A 221 -14.73 4.43 21.00
CA LEU A 221 -13.44 4.75 21.63
C LEU A 221 -13.43 4.63 23.17
N GLY A 222 -14.60 4.50 23.80
CA GLY A 222 -14.69 4.33 25.25
C GLY A 222 -14.43 5.60 26.06
N CYS A 223 -14.53 6.80 25.47
CA CYS A 223 -14.27 8.06 26.17
C CYS A 223 -15.20 8.37 27.34
N GLN A 224 -16.33 7.67 27.43
CA GLN A 224 -17.30 7.77 28.52
C GLN A 224 -17.21 6.58 29.49
N GLN A 225 -16.27 5.66 29.30
CA GLN A 225 -16.10 4.48 30.15
C GLN A 225 -15.11 4.78 31.28
N ALA A 226 -15.42 4.31 32.50
CA ALA A 226 -14.58 4.51 33.68
C ALA A 226 -13.22 3.79 33.57
N ALA A 227 -13.14 2.74 32.77
CA ALA A 227 -11.91 2.01 32.47
C ALA A 227 -11.85 1.66 30.98
N ALA A 228 -10.80 2.11 30.30
CA ALA A 228 -10.47 1.63 28.96
C ALA A 228 -9.91 0.21 29.02
N PRO A 229 -10.16 -0.64 28.01
CA PRO A 229 -9.52 -1.96 27.92
C PRO A 229 -8.01 -1.83 28.09
N THR A 230 -7.44 -2.60 29.02
CA THR A 230 -6.01 -2.63 29.27
C THR A 230 -5.37 -3.75 28.46
N VAL A 231 -4.21 -3.49 27.87
CA VAL A 231 -3.39 -4.51 27.22
C VAL A 231 -2.14 -4.80 28.04
N ALA A 232 -1.67 -6.04 27.98
CA ALA A 232 -0.41 -6.48 28.59
C ALA A 232 0.64 -6.84 27.53
N ASN A 233 1.91 -6.89 27.95
CA ASN A 233 2.98 -7.42 27.08
C ASN A 233 2.68 -8.88 26.70
N GLY A 234 2.95 -9.24 25.45
CA GLY A 234 2.62 -10.54 24.88
C GLY A 234 1.16 -10.70 24.44
N GLN A 235 0.31 -9.71 24.69
CA GLN A 235 -1.09 -9.77 24.27
C GLN A 235 -1.25 -9.49 22.77
N GLU A 236 -2.13 -10.24 22.14
CA GLU A 236 -2.53 -10.06 20.76
C GLU A 236 -3.43 -8.84 20.55
N ILE A 237 -3.17 -8.11 19.47
CA ILE A 237 -3.98 -6.98 19.01
C ILE A 237 -4.20 -7.04 17.51
N TYR A 238 -5.30 -6.44 17.09
CA TYR A 238 -5.78 -6.48 15.72
C TYR A 238 -6.13 -5.07 15.27
N THR A 239 -5.90 -4.73 14.01
CA THR A 239 -6.32 -3.45 13.45
C THR A 239 -7.00 -3.64 12.12
N ILE A 240 -7.97 -2.79 11.81
CA ILE A 240 -8.56 -2.70 10.48
C ILE A 240 -7.97 -1.46 9.82
N GLY A 241 -7.36 -1.63 8.65
CA GLY A 241 -6.77 -0.54 7.88
C GLY A 241 -7.15 -0.62 6.41
N VAL A 242 -6.88 0.47 5.69
CA VAL A 242 -7.08 0.56 4.23
C VAL A 242 -5.74 0.93 3.58
N PRO A 243 -4.87 -0.06 3.32
CA PRO A 243 -3.60 0.20 2.65
C PRO A 243 -3.80 0.84 1.28
N ILE A 244 -2.75 1.47 0.77
CA ILE A 244 -2.79 2.01 -0.58
C ILE A 244 -3.00 0.88 -1.59
N ARG A 245 -3.89 1.12 -2.58
CA ARG A 245 -4.29 0.14 -3.61
C ARG A 245 -4.90 -1.19 -3.12
N GLN A 246 -5.14 -1.35 -1.82
CA GLN A 246 -5.74 -2.56 -1.25
C GLN A 246 -7.13 -2.27 -0.65
N GLU A 247 -7.91 -3.33 -0.54
CA GLU A 247 -9.19 -3.31 0.17
C GLU A 247 -8.99 -3.21 1.69
N LYS A 248 -10.09 -2.96 2.41
CA LYS A 248 -10.09 -2.93 3.88
C LYS A 248 -9.65 -4.28 4.43
N GLY A 249 -8.47 -4.30 5.03
CA GLY A 249 -7.83 -5.49 5.57
C GLY A 249 -7.72 -5.42 7.08
N ILE A 250 -7.64 -6.58 7.71
CA ILE A 250 -7.27 -6.68 9.12
C ILE A 250 -5.81 -7.12 9.19
N ALA A 251 -5.03 -6.46 10.04
CA ALA A 251 -3.68 -6.85 10.40
C ALA A 251 -3.61 -7.27 11.87
N PHE A 252 -2.64 -8.13 12.17
CA PHE A 252 -2.39 -8.72 13.48
C PHE A 252 -1.02 -8.28 14.00
N GLY A 253 -0.89 -8.20 15.32
CA GLY A 253 0.37 -8.02 16.02
C GLY A 253 0.27 -8.41 17.50
N VAL A 254 1.41 -8.42 18.15
CA VAL A 254 1.62 -8.75 19.56
C VAL A 254 2.25 -7.55 20.25
N VAL A 255 1.72 -7.18 21.41
CA VAL A 255 2.22 -6.08 22.23
C VAL A 255 3.60 -6.44 22.77
N SER A 256 4.62 -5.67 22.41
CA SER A 256 5.97 -5.81 22.94
C SER A 256 6.17 -5.01 24.22
N ARG A 257 5.57 -3.81 24.28
CA ARG A 257 5.72 -2.89 25.41
C ARG A 257 4.53 -1.96 25.57
N VAL A 258 4.16 -1.69 26.81
CA VAL A 258 3.08 -0.77 27.16
C VAL A 258 3.66 0.46 27.88
N ASP A 259 3.57 1.63 27.25
CA ASP A 259 4.02 2.90 27.79
C ASP A 259 2.83 3.74 28.33
N PRO A 260 3.09 4.85 29.05
CA PRO A 260 2.03 5.73 29.53
C PRO A 260 1.08 6.22 28.42
N GLN A 261 1.64 6.69 27.29
CA GLN A 261 0.91 7.32 26.18
C GLN A 261 0.86 6.49 24.90
N SER A 262 1.47 5.30 24.88
CA SER A 262 1.45 4.46 23.69
C SER A 262 1.62 2.98 23.99
N ILE A 263 1.23 2.14 23.04
CA ILE A 263 1.52 0.71 23.06
C ILE A 263 2.42 0.43 21.87
N VAL A 264 3.53 -0.27 22.10
CA VAL A 264 4.42 -0.73 21.04
C VAL A 264 4.14 -2.19 20.76
N ALA A 265 4.01 -2.52 19.48
CA ALA A 265 3.64 -3.85 19.02
C ALA A 265 4.27 -4.13 17.65
N ASP A 266 4.47 -5.39 17.32
CA ASP A 266 4.93 -5.82 15.98
C ASP A 266 3.79 -5.85 14.94
N LEU A 267 2.88 -4.89 15.03
CA LEU A 267 1.73 -4.76 14.15
C LEU A 267 2.21 -4.43 12.72
N ARG A 268 1.97 -5.35 11.78
CA ARG A 268 2.42 -5.20 10.38
C ARG A 268 1.48 -4.30 9.59
N LEU A 269 1.75 -3.00 9.61
CA LEU A 269 1.01 -2.01 8.84
C LEU A 269 1.61 -1.84 7.44
N ALA A 270 0.81 -2.12 6.41
CA ALA A 270 1.15 -1.71 5.04
C ALA A 270 1.06 -0.18 4.90
N ARG A 271 1.71 0.41 3.89
CA ARG A 271 1.68 1.86 3.68
C ARG A 271 0.23 2.33 3.47
N GLY A 272 -0.14 3.38 4.18
CA GLY A 272 -1.51 3.90 4.25
C GLY A 272 -2.47 3.17 5.20
N GLY A 273 -2.04 2.06 5.82
CA GLY A 273 -2.85 1.31 6.78
C GLY A 273 -2.91 1.91 8.20
N ALA A 274 -2.09 2.92 8.51
CA ALA A 274 -2.07 3.60 9.80
C ALA A 274 -3.28 4.52 10.01
N GLY A 275 -3.71 4.69 11.25
CA GLY A 275 -4.84 5.54 11.66
C GLY A 275 -6.14 4.77 11.86
N GLY A 276 -6.13 3.45 11.68
CA GLY A 276 -7.27 2.56 11.92
C GLY A 276 -7.48 2.24 13.41
N PRO A 277 -8.65 1.70 13.79
CA PRO A 277 -8.92 1.29 15.16
C PRO A 277 -8.10 0.03 15.48
N VAL A 278 -7.68 -0.08 16.74
CA VAL A 278 -6.98 -1.25 17.26
C VAL A 278 -7.85 -1.92 18.32
N PHE A 279 -7.98 -3.23 18.21
CA PHE A 279 -8.83 -4.09 19.01
C PHE A 279 -8.01 -5.15 19.75
N THR A 280 -8.46 -5.51 20.95
CA THR A 280 -8.14 -6.81 21.57
C THR A 280 -8.94 -7.93 20.88
N ALA A 281 -8.58 -9.19 21.15
CA ALA A 281 -9.26 -10.35 20.58
C ALA A 281 -10.77 -10.40 20.89
N ASP A 282 -11.19 -9.92 22.06
CA ASP A 282 -12.60 -9.78 22.47
C ASP A 282 -13.34 -8.60 21.85
N GLY A 283 -12.70 -7.86 20.93
CA GLY A 283 -13.30 -6.73 20.21
C GLY A 283 -13.29 -5.41 20.98
N GLY A 284 -12.61 -5.33 22.11
CA GLY A 284 -12.41 -4.10 22.88
C GLY A 284 -11.44 -3.14 22.17
N VAL A 285 -11.84 -1.87 22.01
CA VAL A 285 -10.99 -0.87 21.34
C VAL A 285 -9.94 -0.34 22.31
N VAL A 286 -8.66 -0.50 21.95
CA VAL A 286 -7.52 -0.07 22.79
C VAL A 286 -6.86 1.20 22.28
N GLY A 287 -7.09 1.57 21.02
CA GLY A 287 -6.46 2.75 20.45
C GLY A 287 -6.53 2.88 18.94
N ILE A 288 -5.61 3.69 18.42
CA ILE A 288 -5.47 4.05 17.00
C ILE A 288 -4.09 3.59 16.52
N SER A 289 -4.03 2.82 15.44
CA SER A 289 -2.77 2.34 14.87
C SER A 289 -1.97 3.52 14.33
N SER A 290 -0.64 3.48 14.48
CA SER A 290 0.30 4.52 14.05
C SER A 290 1.64 3.86 13.70
N VAL A 291 2.47 4.58 12.97
CA VAL A 291 3.84 4.16 12.64
C VAL A 291 4.84 4.98 13.44
N LEU A 292 5.94 4.36 13.88
CA LEU A 292 7.06 5.07 14.49
C LEU A 292 7.62 6.09 13.48
N GLY A 293 8.03 7.27 13.97
CA GLY A 293 8.51 8.35 13.10
C GLY A 293 9.89 8.07 12.51
N ASP A 294 10.29 8.83 11.48
CA ASP A 294 11.61 8.71 10.84
C ASP A 294 12.80 9.00 11.78
N ASN A 295 12.56 9.63 12.94
CA ASN A 295 13.58 9.96 13.94
C ASN A 295 13.78 8.85 14.98
N ASP A 296 12.92 7.84 15.02
CA ASP A 296 13.10 6.67 15.88
C ASP A 296 13.86 5.60 15.10
N ASP A 297 14.94 5.09 15.68
CA ASP A 297 15.81 4.06 15.09
C ASP A 297 14.96 2.95 14.43
N ARG A 298 14.95 2.89 13.09
CA ARG A 298 14.23 1.91 12.25
C ARG A 298 14.77 0.47 12.37
N ARG A 299 15.28 0.08 13.54
CA ARG A 299 15.93 -1.21 13.80
C ARG A 299 14.95 -2.33 14.13
N SER A 300 13.69 -2.04 14.40
CA SER A 300 12.65 -3.06 14.55
C SER A 300 11.43 -2.64 13.76
N GLY A 301 10.78 -3.56 13.07
CA GLY A 301 9.51 -3.34 12.35
C GLY A 301 8.32 -3.10 13.29
N ASP A 302 8.55 -2.35 14.36
CA ASP A 302 7.59 -2.07 15.42
C ASP A 302 6.68 -0.90 15.01
N SER A 303 5.41 -1.05 15.33
CA SER A 303 4.37 -0.03 15.18
C SER A 303 3.97 0.50 16.55
N ARG A 304 3.33 1.68 16.53
CA ARG A 304 2.81 2.34 17.73
C ARG A 304 1.30 2.34 17.70
N VAL A 305 0.66 2.20 18.86
CA VAL A 305 -0.78 2.42 19.03
C VAL A 305 -0.97 3.59 19.99
N VAL A 306 -1.63 4.63 19.52
CA VAL A 306 -2.08 5.75 20.36
C VAL A 306 -3.24 5.26 21.19
N ARG A 307 -3.18 5.38 22.52
CA ARG A 307 -4.18 4.78 23.40
C ARG A 307 -5.52 5.50 23.25
N ALA A 308 -6.62 4.76 23.31
CA ALA A 308 -7.97 5.31 23.15
C ALA A 308 -8.26 6.45 24.14
N ARG A 309 -7.76 6.35 25.38
CA ARG A 309 -7.87 7.39 26.41
C ARG A 309 -7.26 8.74 25.98
N ASP A 310 -6.14 8.70 25.25
CA ASP A 310 -5.42 9.90 24.85
C ASP A 310 -6.18 10.60 23.71
N ALA A 311 -6.95 9.86 22.91
CA ALA A 311 -7.82 10.44 21.89
C ALA A 311 -9.00 11.23 22.48
N CYS A 312 -9.44 10.93 23.71
CA CYS A 312 -10.69 11.46 24.26
C CYS A 312 -10.67 12.97 24.51
N GLU A 313 -9.54 13.55 24.91
CA GLU A 313 -9.42 15.00 25.05
C GLU A 313 -9.54 15.71 23.69
N VAL A 314 -8.97 15.10 22.64
CA VAL A 314 -9.03 15.63 21.27
C VAL A 314 -10.44 15.53 20.70
N VAL A 315 -11.14 14.42 20.99
CA VAL A 315 -12.56 14.23 20.64
C VAL A 315 -13.43 15.29 21.31
N ALA A 316 -13.27 15.52 22.61
CA ALA A 316 -14.05 16.54 23.33
C ALA A 316 -13.82 17.96 22.75
N SER A 317 -12.58 18.29 22.40
CA SER A 317 -12.24 19.55 21.72
C SER A 317 -12.93 19.66 20.35
N ALA A 318 -12.93 18.58 19.57
CA ALA A 318 -13.60 18.52 18.27
C ALA A 318 -15.12 18.69 18.41
N GLU A 319 -15.77 18.00 19.36
CA GLU A 319 -17.20 18.12 19.63
C GLU A 319 -17.61 19.55 19.98
N LYS A 320 -16.81 20.25 20.80
CA LYS A 320 -17.04 21.66 21.13
C LYS A 320 -16.93 22.58 19.91
N LYS A 321 -16.03 22.28 18.97
CA LYS A 321 -15.90 23.05 17.72
C LYS A 321 -17.05 22.73 16.76
N MET A 322 -17.46 21.46 16.70
CA MET A 322 -18.59 20.99 15.88
C MET A 322 -19.90 21.65 16.29
N SER A 323 -20.18 21.78 17.59
CA SER A 323 -21.43 22.39 18.08
C SER A 323 -21.62 23.86 17.68
N ASN A 324 -20.53 24.53 17.26
CA ASN A 324 -20.53 25.93 16.81
C ASN A 324 -20.35 26.07 15.29
N ALA A 325 -20.45 24.99 14.52
CA ALA A 325 -20.17 24.99 13.09
C ALA A 325 -21.25 24.27 12.29
N ALA A 326 -21.46 24.68 11.04
CA ALA A 326 -22.30 23.94 10.10
C ALA A 326 -21.57 22.71 9.55
N ALA A 327 -22.33 21.64 9.30
CA ALA A 327 -21.83 20.40 8.72
C ALA A 327 -21.09 20.65 7.40
N PRO A 328 -20.02 19.88 7.11
CA PRO A 328 -19.42 19.84 5.78
C PRO A 328 -20.44 19.40 4.73
N SER A 329 -20.16 19.71 3.47
CA SER A 329 -20.99 19.24 2.35
C SER A 329 -20.87 17.73 2.18
N GLY A 330 -22.00 17.03 2.08
CA GLY A 330 -22.08 15.63 1.65
C GLY A 330 -21.94 15.42 0.14
N ALA A 331 -21.52 16.44 -0.63
CA ALA A 331 -21.31 16.30 -2.06
C ALA A 331 -20.23 15.25 -2.36
N HIS A 332 -20.56 14.33 -3.27
CA HIS A 332 -19.63 13.29 -3.69
C HIS A 332 -18.50 13.90 -4.52
N LEU A 333 -17.26 13.57 -4.15
CA LEU A 333 -16.05 13.92 -4.88
C LEU A 333 -15.81 12.94 -6.03
N PRO A 334 -15.06 13.33 -7.08
CA PRO A 334 -14.73 12.44 -8.18
C PRO A 334 -13.99 11.20 -7.68
N LEU A 335 -14.31 10.03 -8.26
CA LEU A 335 -13.77 8.73 -7.86
C LEU A 335 -12.80 8.20 -8.90
N GLU A 336 -11.90 7.34 -8.47
CA GLU A 336 -11.06 6.57 -9.39
C GLU A 336 -11.91 5.55 -10.16
N PRO A 337 -11.61 5.32 -11.45
CA PRO A 337 -12.25 4.23 -12.17
C PRO A 337 -11.93 2.88 -11.52
N GLN A 338 -12.96 2.04 -11.40
CA GLN A 338 -12.89 0.78 -10.64
C GLN A 338 -12.24 -0.37 -11.42
N SER A 339 -12.35 -0.34 -12.75
CA SER A 339 -11.75 -1.37 -13.61
C SER A 339 -10.24 -1.11 -13.72
N PRO A 340 -9.37 -2.11 -13.48
CA PRO A 340 -7.95 -1.93 -13.70
C PRO A 340 -7.64 -1.74 -15.19
N PHE A 341 -6.52 -1.10 -15.50
CA PHE A 341 -5.98 -1.08 -16.86
C PHE A 341 -5.22 -2.40 -17.09
N PRO A 342 -5.67 -3.32 -17.98
CA PRO A 342 -4.98 -4.59 -18.14
C PRO A 342 -3.55 -4.41 -18.66
N VAL A 343 -2.62 -5.14 -18.06
CA VAL A 343 -1.19 -5.06 -18.40
C VAL A 343 -0.93 -5.42 -19.86
N ASP A 344 -1.65 -6.40 -20.42
CA ASP A 344 -1.51 -6.77 -21.84
C ASP A 344 -1.96 -5.64 -22.77
N ALA A 345 -3.01 -4.90 -22.40
CA ALA A 345 -3.48 -3.74 -23.14
C ALA A 345 -2.50 -2.56 -23.03
N LEU A 346 -1.90 -2.33 -21.86
CA LEU A 346 -0.83 -1.34 -21.67
C LEU A 346 0.39 -1.67 -22.52
N LYS A 347 0.78 -2.95 -22.57
CA LYS A 347 1.89 -3.44 -23.36
C LYS A 347 1.65 -3.21 -24.84
N ASP A 348 0.54 -3.69 -25.37
CA ASP A 348 0.17 -3.51 -26.78
C ASP A 348 0.12 -2.03 -27.15
N ALA A 349 -0.48 -1.20 -26.29
CA ALA A 349 -0.55 0.24 -26.48
C ALA A 349 0.83 0.91 -26.48
N ALA A 350 1.76 0.49 -25.61
CA ALA A 350 3.10 1.03 -25.53
C ALA A 350 3.97 0.62 -26.73
N GLU A 351 3.82 -0.61 -27.24
CA GLU A 351 4.53 -1.13 -28.41
C GLU A 351 4.07 -0.45 -29.71
N HIS A 352 2.78 -0.15 -29.83
CA HIS A 352 2.18 0.44 -31.04
C HIS A 352 1.88 1.93 -30.91
N ARG A 353 2.35 2.59 -29.85
CA ARG A 353 2.07 4.00 -29.60
C ARG A 353 2.64 4.89 -30.70
N ALA A 354 1.80 5.75 -31.27
CA ALA A 354 2.28 6.84 -32.12
C ALA A 354 3.03 7.89 -31.27
N GLY A 355 4.31 8.14 -31.57
CA GLY A 355 5.12 9.18 -30.92
C GLY A 355 5.92 8.72 -29.70
N SER A 356 6.61 9.67 -29.06
CA SER A 356 7.53 9.37 -27.94
C SER A 356 6.80 9.01 -26.65
N LEU A 357 7.33 8.04 -25.89
CA LEU A 357 6.90 7.70 -24.53
C LEU A 357 7.32 8.75 -23.47
N SER A 358 8.07 9.78 -23.85
CA SER A 358 8.40 10.89 -22.94
C SER A 358 7.15 11.72 -22.59
N PRO A 359 7.01 12.21 -21.33
CA PRO A 359 5.89 13.05 -20.93
C PRO A 359 5.68 14.22 -21.88
N TYR A 360 4.42 14.54 -22.19
CA TYR A 360 4.18 15.81 -22.85
C TYR A 360 4.40 16.95 -21.86
N GLN A 361 5.20 17.94 -22.26
CA GLN A 361 5.58 19.05 -21.42
C GLN A 361 5.06 20.39 -21.93
N ILE A 362 4.50 21.18 -21.02
CA ILE A 362 4.23 22.61 -21.23
C ILE A 362 5.04 23.39 -20.19
N SER A 363 5.77 24.39 -20.66
CA SER A 363 6.50 25.30 -19.78
C SER A 363 5.69 26.56 -19.48
N SER A 364 5.79 26.95 -18.21
CA SER A 364 5.33 28.21 -17.64
C SER A 364 6.52 29.12 -17.30
N SER A 365 6.26 30.35 -16.85
CA SER A 365 7.30 31.22 -16.30
C SER A 365 7.99 30.56 -15.10
N ASP A 366 7.23 29.88 -14.25
CA ASP A 366 7.67 29.38 -12.94
C ASP A 366 7.63 27.86 -12.81
N PHE A 367 6.92 27.18 -13.73
CA PHE A 367 6.68 25.74 -13.63
C PHE A 367 6.92 25.04 -14.96
N ASP A 368 7.23 23.75 -14.89
CA ASP A 368 7.10 22.79 -15.98
C ASP A 368 5.95 21.85 -15.66
N VAL A 369 5.07 21.64 -16.62
CA VAL A 369 3.89 20.76 -16.48
C VAL A 369 4.08 19.54 -17.36
N ALA A 370 3.92 18.35 -16.79
CA ALA A 370 4.00 17.09 -17.50
C ALA A 370 2.66 16.35 -17.44
N PHE A 371 2.13 15.96 -18.61
CA PHE A 371 1.01 15.03 -18.70
C PHE A 371 1.55 13.60 -18.83
N ILE A 372 1.02 12.70 -18.01
CA ILE A 372 1.54 11.36 -17.81
C ILE A 372 0.36 10.38 -17.89
N THR A 373 0.40 9.49 -18.89
CA THR A 373 -0.59 8.42 -19.05
C THR A 373 -0.04 7.08 -18.54
N PRO A 374 -0.91 6.12 -18.17
CA PRO A 374 -0.48 4.79 -17.73
C PRO A 374 0.41 4.07 -18.76
N VAL A 375 0.12 4.24 -20.06
CA VAL A 375 0.91 3.69 -21.17
C VAL A 375 2.36 4.21 -21.13
N MET A 376 2.56 5.48 -20.78
CA MET A 376 3.89 6.09 -20.68
C MET A 376 4.68 5.58 -19.49
N ILE A 377 4.01 5.41 -18.33
CA ILE A 377 4.63 4.82 -17.13
C ILE A 377 5.07 3.39 -17.43
N TYR A 378 4.18 2.56 -17.98
CA TYR A 378 4.49 1.19 -18.38
C TYR A 378 5.67 1.13 -19.36
N GLY A 379 5.61 1.93 -20.43
CA GLY A 379 6.67 1.97 -21.43
C GLY A 379 8.03 2.38 -20.86
N ALA A 380 8.08 3.38 -19.96
CA ALA A 380 9.30 3.81 -19.31
C ALA A 380 9.90 2.74 -18.39
N GLN A 381 9.07 2.09 -17.57
CA GLN A 381 9.50 1.01 -16.67
C GLN A 381 10.00 -0.21 -17.45
N TYR A 382 9.27 -0.62 -18.49
CA TYR A 382 9.68 -1.73 -19.35
C TYR A 382 11.04 -1.47 -20.03
N GLN A 383 11.25 -0.25 -20.56
CA GLN A 383 12.54 0.12 -21.15
C GLN A 383 13.68 0.12 -20.12
N ALA A 384 13.44 0.62 -18.90
CA ALA A 384 14.42 0.61 -17.82
C ALA A 384 14.80 -0.82 -17.40
N GLU A 385 13.81 -1.71 -17.28
CA GLU A 385 14.04 -3.13 -16.99
C GLU A 385 14.90 -3.80 -18.08
N GLN A 386 14.58 -3.57 -19.35
CA GLN A 386 15.33 -4.17 -20.46
C GLN A 386 16.76 -3.65 -20.53
N ALA A 387 16.97 -2.36 -20.26
CA ALA A 387 18.31 -1.79 -20.13
C ALA A 387 19.09 -2.43 -18.97
N SER A 388 18.45 -2.65 -17.82
CA SER A 388 19.06 -3.31 -16.66
C SER A 388 19.44 -4.76 -16.94
N LYS A 389 18.58 -5.53 -17.63
CA LYS A 389 18.84 -6.92 -18.03
C LYS A 389 20.03 -7.01 -19.00
N ARG A 390 20.09 -6.11 -20.00
CA ARG A 390 21.23 -6.00 -20.92
C ARG A 390 22.53 -5.66 -20.20
N ALA A 391 22.49 -4.73 -19.26
CA ALA A 391 23.65 -4.34 -18.44
C ALA A 391 24.14 -5.47 -17.52
N ARG A 392 23.24 -6.34 -17.02
CA ARG A 392 23.63 -7.54 -16.25
C ARG A 392 24.24 -8.63 -17.13
N SER A 393 23.83 -8.73 -18.40
CA SER A 393 24.38 -9.72 -19.35
C SER A 393 25.69 -9.29 -20.03
N GLY A 394 25.98 -7.98 -20.09
CA GLY A 394 27.21 -7.42 -20.66
C GLY A 394 28.15 -6.96 -19.54
N GLY A 395 29.25 -7.68 -19.31
CA GLY A 395 30.21 -7.38 -18.25
C GLY A 395 30.67 -5.92 -18.22
N THR A 396 30.59 -5.31 -17.03
CA THR A 396 31.07 -3.97 -16.66
C THR A 396 30.61 -2.82 -17.55
N ARG A 397 29.47 -2.22 -17.18
CA ARG A 397 29.18 -0.83 -17.52
C ARG A 397 28.57 -0.11 -16.32
N THR A 398 29.16 1.02 -15.96
CA THR A 398 28.66 1.96 -14.95
C THR A 398 27.20 2.33 -15.27
N PRO A 399 26.31 2.47 -14.26
CA PRO A 399 24.94 2.89 -14.52
C PRO A 399 24.98 4.27 -15.18
N SER A 400 24.53 4.35 -16.44
CA SER A 400 24.32 5.64 -17.08
C SER A 400 23.21 6.36 -16.34
N ALA A 401 23.43 7.62 -15.94
CA ALA A 401 22.39 8.47 -15.37
C ALA A 401 21.12 8.39 -16.24
N GLU A 402 19.98 8.10 -15.62
CA GLU A 402 18.71 8.03 -16.33
C GLU A 402 18.45 9.36 -17.05
N PRO A 403 17.97 9.35 -18.31
CA PRO A 403 17.71 10.59 -19.02
C PRO A 403 16.74 11.46 -18.23
N ALA A 404 17.03 12.74 -18.06
CA ALA A 404 16.21 13.69 -17.30
C ALA A 404 14.74 13.73 -17.76
N LEU A 405 14.47 13.35 -19.01
CA LEU A 405 13.14 13.25 -19.62
C LEU A 405 12.28 12.08 -19.10
N VAL A 406 12.90 11.03 -18.55
CA VAL A 406 12.21 9.81 -18.08
C VAL A 406 11.94 9.88 -16.57
N ARG A 407 12.75 10.65 -15.83
CA ARG A 407 12.65 10.79 -14.37
C ARG A 407 11.24 11.16 -13.86
N PRO A 408 10.46 12.05 -14.52
CA PRO A 408 9.09 12.34 -14.08
C PRO A 408 8.13 11.14 -14.16
N LEU A 409 8.44 10.13 -14.98
CA LEU A 409 7.66 8.90 -15.15
C LEU A 409 8.06 7.78 -14.18
N LEU A 410 9.18 7.92 -13.48
CA LEU A 410 9.76 6.84 -12.65
C LEU A 410 9.91 7.23 -11.17
N ASP A 411 9.95 8.53 -10.85
CA ASP A 411 10.16 9.00 -9.47
C ASP A 411 8.96 9.81 -8.96
N PHE A 412 8.00 9.11 -8.34
CA PHE A 412 6.82 9.70 -7.69
C PHE A 412 6.96 9.82 -6.17
N ARG A 413 8.13 9.49 -5.61
CA ARG A 413 8.47 9.62 -4.18
C ARG A 413 7.41 8.98 -3.27
N ASN A 414 6.73 9.80 -2.46
CA ASN A 414 5.66 9.40 -1.55
C ASN A 414 4.46 8.75 -2.25
N TRP A 415 4.33 8.92 -3.57
CA TRP A 415 3.27 8.32 -4.39
C TRP A 415 3.75 7.19 -5.32
N SER A 416 4.97 6.66 -5.14
CA SER A 416 5.46 5.56 -5.99
C SER A 416 4.60 4.30 -5.93
N GLU A 417 4.10 3.90 -4.76
CA GLU A 417 3.22 2.72 -4.63
C GLU A 417 1.82 2.97 -5.24
N TYR A 418 1.37 4.22 -5.26
CA TYR A 418 0.09 4.57 -5.89
C TYR A 418 0.11 4.27 -7.40
N VAL A 419 1.23 4.59 -8.06
CA VAL A 419 1.38 4.45 -9.52
C VAL A 419 1.85 3.06 -9.96
N GLU A 420 2.26 2.20 -9.02
CA GLU A 420 2.89 0.89 -9.29
C GLU A 420 1.99 -0.01 -10.15
N ASP A 421 0.70 -0.05 -9.83
CA ASP A 421 -0.31 -0.84 -10.55
C ASP A 421 -1.06 0.00 -11.62
N TYR A 422 -0.36 0.96 -12.25
CA TYR A 422 -0.83 1.74 -13.40
C TYR A 422 -2.30 2.19 -13.31
N PRO A 423 -2.67 3.00 -12.31
CA PRO A 423 -4.08 3.39 -12.11
C PRO A 423 -4.61 4.02 -13.41
N PRO A 424 -5.85 3.72 -13.84
CA PRO A 424 -6.44 4.24 -15.06
C PRO A 424 -6.84 5.72 -14.88
N VAL A 425 -5.86 6.58 -14.62
CA VAL A 425 -6.04 8.01 -14.40
C VAL A 425 -5.00 8.77 -15.23
N LEU A 426 -5.35 9.97 -15.66
CA LEU A 426 -4.39 10.90 -16.22
C LEU A 426 -3.69 11.64 -15.08
N LEU A 427 -2.37 11.55 -15.02
CA LEU A 427 -1.57 12.31 -14.07
C LEU A 427 -1.04 13.60 -14.71
N VAL A 428 -1.22 14.72 -14.03
CA VAL A 428 -0.65 16.02 -14.40
C VAL A 428 0.30 16.45 -13.29
N ARG A 429 1.60 16.40 -13.57
CA ARG A 429 2.67 16.79 -12.64
C ARG A 429 3.11 18.22 -12.91
N VAL A 430 3.21 19.04 -11.86
CA VAL A 430 3.65 20.44 -11.94
C VAL A 430 4.92 20.61 -11.13
N THR A 431 6.04 20.77 -11.82
CA THR A 431 7.37 20.87 -11.24
C THR A 431 7.87 22.32 -11.23
N PRO A 432 8.23 22.90 -10.08
CA PRO A 432 8.84 24.22 -10.02
C PRO A 432 10.16 24.33 -10.79
N LYS A 433 10.33 25.40 -11.56
CA LYS A 433 11.57 25.65 -12.32
C LYS A 433 12.73 26.04 -11.43
N LEU A 434 13.88 25.49 -11.77
CA LEU A 434 15.17 25.82 -11.18
C LEU A 434 15.86 26.92 -12.00
N VAL A 435 16.09 28.06 -11.37
CA VAL A 435 16.80 29.21 -11.94
C VAL A 435 18.08 29.50 -11.16
N GLU A 436 19.12 29.92 -11.87
CA GLU A 436 20.32 30.46 -11.24
C GLU A 436 20.10 31.96 -10.97
N GLY A 437 20.53 32.44 -9.81
CA GLY A 437 20.49 33.87 -9.51
C GLY A 437 21.34 34.66 -10.52
N PHE A 438 20.94 35.89 -10.82
CA PHE A 438 21.70 36.73 -11.74
C PHE A 438 23.15 36.91 -11.27
N TRP A 439 23.35 37.28 -9.99
CA TRP A 439 24.68 37.46 -9.40
C TRP A 439 25.49 36.16 -9.33
N THR A 440 24.86 35.00 -9.09
CA THR A 440 25.56 33.71 -9.11
C THR A 440 26.02 33.33 -10.51
N THR A 441 25.21 33.64 -11.54
CA THR A 441 25.58 33.46 -12.94
C THR A 441 26.76 34.34 -13.32
N VAL A 442 26.74 35.62 -12.90
CA VAL A 442 27.85 36.58 -13.15
C VAL A 442 29.13 36.12 -12.44
N ALA A 443 29.05 35.75 -11.16
CA ALA A 443 30.20 35.27 -10.39
C ALA A 443 30.81 33.99 -10.99
N ARG A 444 29.96 33.05 -11.42
CA ARG A 444 30.39 31.85 -12.14
C ARG A 444 31.07 32.20 -13.46
N GLY A 445 30.52 33.16 -14.22
CA GLY A 445 31.14 33.68 -15.44
C GLY A 445 32.52 34.26 -15.18
N ALA A 446 32.66 35.09 -14.14
CA ALA A 446 33.94 35.68 -13.74
C ALA A 446 34.96 34.61 -13.31
N ALA A 447 34.55 33.64 -12.49
CA ALA A 447 35.41 32.52 -12.09
C ALA A 447 35.87 31.69 -13.30
N GLN A 448 35.00 31.50 -14.29
CA GLN A 448 35.33 30.77 -15.51
C GLN A 448 36.35 31.52 -16.37
N THR A 449 36.33 32.86 -16.41
CA THR A 449 37.41 33.65 -17.05
C THR A 449 38.75 33.53 -16.33
N GLN A 450 38.75 33.15 -15.05
CA GLN A 450 39.96 32.88 -14.26
C GLN A 450 40.36 31.40 -14.27
N GLY A 451 39.76 30.58 -15.15
CA GLY A 451 40.08 29.15 -15.28
C GLY A 451 39.45 28.26 -14.21
N VAL A 452 38.54 28.78 -13.38
CA VAL A 452 37.84 28.02 -12.34
C VAL A 452 36.43 27.67 -12.82
N SER A 453 36.15 26.38 -13.06
CA SER A 453 34.82 25.91 -13.45
C SER A 453 33.95 25.68 -12.21
N ILE A 454 33.01 26.58 -11.96
CA ILE A 454 32.01 26.42 -10.88
C ILE A 454 30.72 25.88 -11.49
N PRO A 455 30.13 24.78 -10.97
CA PRO A 455 28.83 24.30 -11.43
C PRO A 455 27.71 25.31 -11.11
N PRO A 456 26.65 25.39 -11.94
CA PRO A 456 25.57 26.34 -11.72
C PRO A 456 24.80 26.04 -10.43
N ILE A 457 24.64 27.06 -9.58
CA ILE A 457 23.89 26.94 -8.32
C ILE A 457 22.45 27.36 -8.58
N LYS A 458 21.59 26.37 -8.87
CA LYS A 458 20.18 26.62 -9.17
C LYS A 458 19.34 26.61 -7.89
N ARG A 459 18.40 27.54 -7.82
CA ARG A 459 17.35 27.61 -6.79
C ARG A 459 15.99 27.64 -7.46
N PHE A 460 14.94 27.28 -6.74
CA PHE A 460 13.59 27.32 -7.30
C PHE A 460 13.13 28.76 -7.48
N LYS A 461 12.44 29.01 -8.59
CA LYS A 461 11.93 30.34 -8.93
C LYS A 461 10.76 30.75 -8.00
N SER A 462 9.84 29.82 -7.74
CA SER A 462 8.72 29.95 -6.80
C SER A 462 8.23 28.58 -6.34
N GLY A 463 7.66 28.48 -5.13
CA GLY A 463 6.99 27.26 -4.65
C GLY A 463 5.64 27.06 -5.35
N PHE A 464 5.20 25.81 -5.47
CA PHE A 464 3.92 25.47 -6.08
C PHE A 464 2.79 25.49 -5.04
N SER A 465 1.73 26.25 -5.31
CA SER A 465 0.57 26.34 -4.42
C SER A 465 -0.54 25.36 -4.84
N ARG A 466 -1.11 25.58 -6.03
CA ARG A 466 -2.21 24.77 -6.58
C ARG A 466 -2.33 24.90 -8.10
N MET A 467 -3.10 24.02 -8.71
CA MET A 467 -3.51 24.06 -10.12
C MET A 467 -5.03 23.95 -10.23
N ARG A 468 -5.61 24.65 -11.20
CA ARG A 468 -6.97 24.43 -11.69
C ARG A 468 -6.93 23.99 -13.15
N ALA A 469 -7.83 23.10 -13.56
CA ALA A 469 -7.88 22.58 -14.91
C ALA A 469 -9.27 22.78 -15.52
N PHE A 470 -9.34 23.02 -16.83
CA PHE A 470 -10.57 23.34 -17.53
C PHE A 470 -10.67 22.58 -18.86
N CYS A 471 -11.87 22.08 -19.13
CA CYS A 471 -12.32 21.56 -20.41
C CYS A 471 -13.24 22.62 -21.04
N GLY A 472 -12.74 23.36 -22.02
CA GLY A 472 -13.38 24.58 -22.51
C GLY A 472 -13.39 25.69 -21.45
N ASP A 473 -14.58 26.00 -20.94
CA ASP A 473 -14.80 26.95 -19.84
C ASP A 473 -15.30 26.26 -18.55
N THR A 474 -15.49 24.95 -18.58
CA THR A 474 -15.91 24.16 -17.42
C THR A 474 -14.69 23.72 -16.63
N GLU A 475 -14.66 24.05 -15.34
CA GLU A 475 -13.62 23.56 -14.43
C GLU A 475 -13.79 22.06 -14.19
N VAL A 476 -12.69 21.32 -14.35
CA VAL A 476 -12.63 19.89 -14.09
C VAL A 476 -11.99 19.69 -12.72
N THR A 477 -12.76 19.16 -11.78
CA THR A 477 -12.24 18.79 -10.46
C THR A 477 -11.36 17.54 -10.58
N PRO A 478 -10.11 17.55 -10.06
CA PRO A 478 -9.29 16.36 -10.04
C PRO A 478 -9.91 15.29 -9.14
N ILE A 479 -9.65 14.02 -9.45
CA ILE A 479 -9.91 12.91 -8.54
C ILE A 479 -9.05 13.06 -7.31
N HIS A 480 -7.77 13.38 -7.49
CA HIS A 480 -6.84 13.61 -6.39
C HIS A 480 -5.90 14.78 -6.67
N PRO A 481 -5.82 15.79 -5.77
CA PRO A 481 -4.87 16.89 -5.85
C PRO A 481 -3.62 16.62 -5.00
N PHE A 482 -2.83 15.61 -5.38
CA PHE A 482 -1.63 15.23 -4.64
C PHE A 482 -0.49 16.25 -4.74
N LYS A 483 0.46 16.10 -3.83
CA LYS A 483 1.74 16.77 -3.77
C LYS A 483 2.87 15.75 -3.61
N ILE A 484 3.95 15.96 -4.35
CA ILE A 484 5.19 15.19 -4.21
C ILE A 484 6.13 15.97 -3.31
N GLU A 485 6.64 15.31 -2.26
CA GLU A 485 7.58 15.91 -1.32
C GLU A 485 9.03 15.66 -1.73
N GLN A 486 9.77 16.75 -1.93
CA GLN A 486 11.19 16.73 -2.19
C GLN A 486 11.94 17.44 -1.06
N ARG A 487 12.57 16.64 -0.20
CA ARG A 487 13.46 17.16 0.84
C ARG A 487 14.77 17.60 0.21
N VAL A 488 15.09 18.89 0.31
CA VAL A 488 16.30 19.49 -0.29
C VAL A 488 17.38 19.74 0.75
N SER A 489 16.98 19.97 2.00
CA SER A 489 17.87 20.05 3.16
C SER A 489 17.17 19.47 4.40
N GLU A 490 17.83 19.49 5.56
CA GLU A 490 17.19 19.09 6.81
C GLU A 490 15.97 19.95 7.14
N SER A 491 15.99 21.25 6.78
CA SER A 491 14.93 22.21 7.07
C SER A 491 14.01 22.51 5.89
N ASP A 492 14.44 22.26 4.65
CA ASP A 492 13.70 22.68 3.45
C ASP A 492 13.07 21.48 2.73
N THR A 493 11.74 21.51 2.62
CA THR A 493 10.95 20.59 1.80
C THR A 493 10.23 21.38 0.73
N ILE A 494 10.24 20.83 -0.47
CA ILE A 494 9.66 21.44 -1.67
C ILE A 494 8.56 20.54 -2.19
N TYR A 495 7.49 21.17 -2.65
CA TYR A 495 6.33 20.46 -3.16
C TYR A 495 6.22 20.64 -4.67
N GLU A 496 6.06 19.52 -5.37
CA GLU A 496 5.53 19.51 -6.73
C GLU A 496 4.02 19.17 -6.68
N GLY A 497 3.26 19.65 -7.66
CA GLY A 497 1.87 19.22 -7.83
C GLY A 497 1.79 17.88 -8.55
N LEU A 498 0.87 17.01 -8.15
CA LEU A 498 0.53 15.78 -8.88
C LEU A 498 -0.99 15.61 -8.86
N TYR A 499 -1.65 15.83 -9.99
CA TYR A 499 -3.11 15.83 -10.06
C TYR A 499 -3.58 14.62 -10.86
N ALA A 500 -4.43 13.80 -10.26
CA ALA A 500 -5.08 12.67 -10.94
C ALA A 500 -6.44 13.09 -11.48
N PHE A 501 -6.70 12.81 -12.76
CA PHE A 501 -7.94 13.09 -13.44
C PHE A 501 -8.51 11.81 -14.06
N ASP A 502 -9.83 11.78 -14.22
CA ASP A 502 -10.51 10.70 -14.93
C ASP A 502 -9.98 10.58 -16.38
N PRO A 503 -9.89 9.37 -16.96
CA PRO A 503 -9.50 9.16 -18.36
C PRO A 503 -10.30 9.97 -19.40
N SER A 504 -11.51 10.38 -19.04
CA SER A 504 -12.41 11.18 -19.88
C SER A 504 -12.41 12.67 -19.55
N ALA A 505 -11.63 13.11 -18.54
CA ALA A 505 -11.59 14.49 -18.10
C ALA A 505 -11.20 15.50 -19.21
N PHE A 506 -10.32 15.07 -20.13
CA PHE A 506 -9.86 15.90 -21.24
C PHE A 506 -9.92 15.12 -22.55
N GLY A 507 -11.00 15.30 -23.29
CA GLY A 507 -11.17 14.74 -24.62
C GLY A 507 -11.31 15.78 -25.74
N PRO A 508 -11.49 15.31 -26.99
CA PRO A 508 -11.70 16.16 -28.16
C PRO A 508 -12.87 17.15 -28.00
N GLU A 509 -13.87 16.80 -27.21
CA GLU A 509 -15.05 17.61 -26.89
C GLU A 509 -14.72 18.89 -26.12
N CYS A 510 -13.57 18.94 -25.43
CA CYS A 510 -13.18 20.14 -24.69
C CYS A 510 -12.93 21.34 -25.61
N GLY A 511 -12.54 21.10 -26.87
CA GLY A 511 -12.02 22.11 -27.79
C GLY A 511 -10.68 22.71 -27.36
N THR A 512 -10.60 23.22 -26.13
CA THR A 512 -9.40 23.75 -25.48
C THR A 512 -9.27 23.18 -24.07
N VAL A 513 -8.07 22.71 -23.72
CA VAL A 513 -7.74 22.32 -22.34
C VAL A 513 -6.84 23.40 -21.74
N LYS A 514 -7.27 24.02 -20.63
CA LYS A 514 -6.55 25.12 -19.96
C LYS A 514 -6.13 24.67 -18.57
N LEU A 515 -4.90 24.97 -18.18
CA LEU A 515 -4.38 24.81 -16.83
C LEU A 515 -4.03 26.18 -16.27
N VAL A 516 -4.47 26.48 -15.05
CA VAL A 516 -4.13 27.72 -14.34
C VAL A 516 -3.28 27.36 -13.13
N LEU A 517 -2.02 27.79 -13.14
CA LEU A 517 -1.00 27.45 -12.16
C LEU A 517 -0.82 28.60 -11.17
N TYR A 518 -0.83 28.30 -9.87
CA TYR A 518 -0.66 29.29 -8.81
C TYR A 518 0.61 29.01 -8.03
N SER A 519 1.40 30.06 -7.81
CA SER A 519 2.63 29.98 -7.01
C SER A 519 2.39 30.43 -5.57
N GLU A 520 3.20 29.97 -4.64
CA GLU A 520 3.10 30.39 -3.23
C GLU A 520 3.37 31.90 -3.05
N LYS A 521 4.19 32.50 -3.93
CA LYS A 521 4.47 33.95 -3.93
C LYS A 521 3.30 34.78 -4.46
N GLU A 522 2.54 34.24 -5.42
CA GLU A 522 1.42 34.93 -6.07
C GLU A 522 0.18 33.99 -6.10
N PRO A 523 -0.45 33.71 -4.94
CA PRO A 523 -1.51 32.68 -4.83
C PRO A 523 -2.81 33.06 -5.53
N GLU A 524 -3.01 34.35 -5.84
CA GLU A 524 -4.20 34.87 -6.52
C GLU A 524 -3.99 35.15 -8.02
N LYS A 525 -2.74 35.11 -8.50
CA LYS A 525 -2.40 35.43 -9.88
C LYS A 525 -1.98 34.16 -10.61
N GLY A 526 -2.94 33.57 -11.33
CA GLY A 526 -2.73 32.33 -12.07
C GLY A 526 -1.97 32.53 -13.38
N ASP A 527 -0.97 31.68 -13.63
CA ASP A 527 -0.32 31.54 -14.94
C ASP A 527 -1.10 30.52 -15.79
N THR A 528 -1.76 31.00 -16.85
CA THR A 528 -2.62 30.16 -17.70
C THR A 528 -1.82 29.53 -18.82
N ARG A 529 -1.96 28.21 -18.99
CA ARG A 529 -1.35 27.41 -20.05
C ARG A 529 -2.42 26.64 -20.81
N VAL A 530 -2.32 26.67 -22.13
CA VAL A 530 -3.23 25.93 -23.02
C VAL A 530 -2.48 24.73 -23.57
N ALA A 531 -3.07 23.53 -23.44
CA ALA A 531 -2.49 22.32 -23.98
C ALA A 531 -2.64 22.27 -25.52
N ASP A 532 -1.61 21.79 -26.21
CA ASP A 532 -1.67 21.57 -27.66
C ASP A 532 -2.78 20.56 -27.97
N PRO A 533 -3.72 20.87 -28.89
CA PRO A 533 -4.77 19.95 -29.29
C PRO A 533 -4.27 18.56 -29.73
N ARG A 534 -3.09 18.48 -30.35
CA ARG A 534 -2.48 17.20 -30.76
C ARG A 534 -2.13 16.33 -29.56
N VAL A 535 -1.78 16.95 -28.44
CA VAL A 535 -1.44 16.24 -27.22
C VAL A 535 -2.69 15.77 -26.53
N VAL A 536 -3.71 16.63 -26.43
CA VAL A 536 -5.01 16.22 -25.90
C VAL A 536 -5.54 15.01 -26.69
N GLN A 537 -5.40 15.05 -28.02
CA GLN A 537 -5.73 13.92 -28.88
C GLN A 537 -4.88 12.68 -28.57
N GLN A 538 -3.56 12.81 -28.38
CA GLN A 538 -2.70 11.67 -28.06
C GLN A 538 -3.03 11.08 -26.68
N ILE A 539 -3.24 11.91 -25.65
CA ILE A 539 -3.70 11.48 -24.33
C ILE A 539 -5.01 10.72 -24.47
N TRP A 540 -5.96 11.25 -25.24
CA TRP A 540 -7.21 10.56 -25.52
C TRP A 540 -6.96 9.18 -26.14
N GLN A 541 -6.07 9.05 -27.12
CA GLN A 541 -5.73 7.77 -27.73
C GLN A 541 -5.03 6.79 -26.77
N ASP A 542 -4.17 7.27 -25.85
CA ASP A 542 -3.50 6.43 -24.86
C ASP A 542 -4.51 5.69 -23.95
N PHE A 543 -5.70 6.28 -23.73
CA PHE A 543 -6.80 5.65 -22.98
C PHE A 543 -7.81 4.89 -23.85
N ALA A 544 -7.62 4.80 -25.17
CA ALA A 544 -8.53 4.07 -26.05
C ALA A 544 -8.67 2.57 -25.68
N PRO A 545 -7.59 1.83 -25.35
CA PRO A 545 -7.70 0.44 -24.93
C PRO A 545 -8.52 0.29 -23.65
N TYR A 546 -8.30 1.18 -22.67
CA TYR A 546 -9.07 1.20 -21.43
C TYR A 546 -10.56 1.46 -21.68
N ARG A 547 -10.90 2.45 -22.51
CA ARG A 547 -12.30 2.74 -22.84
C ARG A 547 -12.98 1.61 -23.62
N ALA A 548 -12.25 0.88 -24.46
CA ALA A 548 -12.80 -0.24 -25.22
C ALA A 548 -13.27 -1.39 -24.32
N LEU A 549 -12.60 -1.59 -23.19
CA LEU A 549 -12.92 -2.66 -22.22
C LEU A 549 -14.12 -2.34 -21.32
N ASN A 550 -14.49 -1.07 -21.21
CA ASN A 550 -15.53 -0.57 -20.31
C ASN A 550 -16.78 -0.06 -21.05
N ARG A 551 -16.96 -0.46 -22.32
CA ARG A 551 -18.11 -0.13 -23.15
C ARG A 551 -19.21 -1.16 -23.09
#